data_AF-A0A838H2C6-F1
#
_entry.id   AF-A0A838H2C6-F1
#
_cell.length_a   1.000
_cell.length_b   1.000
_cell.length_c   1.000
_cell.angle_alpha   90.00
_cell.angle_beta   90.00
_cell.angle_gamma   90.00
#
_symmetry.space_group_name_H-M   'P 1'
#
loop_
_entity.id
_entity.type
_entity.pdbx_description
1 polymer ?
#
loop_
_entity_poly.entity_id
_entity_poly.type
_entity_poly.pdbx_seq_one_letter_code
_entity_poly.pdbx_strand_id
1 'polypeptide(L)'
;MPTPATEIDVDGTTVRVSNPDRVIYPATDSTPPASKLDVVMYYANVGDAILRALHERPTTLERWPKGVFAGIKQATRTDPHGDAFFQKRIPKGAPSYVET
;
A
#
# COMPACT_ATOMS: atom_id res chain seq x y z
N MET A 1 -15.82 8.10 -12.58
CA MET A 1 -15.19 6.97 -13.30
C MET A 1 -13.89 6.64 -12.58
N PRO A 2 -13.56 5.36 -12.32
CA PRO A 2 -12.25 5.04 -11.75
C PRO A 2 -11.16 5.42 -12.74
N THR A 3 -10.11 6.10 -12.27
CA THR A 3 -8.92 6.35 -13.09
C THR A 3 -8.37 5.01 -13.59
N PRO A 4 -8.03 4.90 -14.88
CA PRO A 4 -7.38 3.72 -15.43
C PRO A 4 -6.17 3.30 -14.60
N ALA A 5 -5.89 1.99 -14.58
CA ALA A 5 -4.69 1.50 -13.92
C ALA A 5 -3.43 2.03 -14.64
N THR A 6 -2.39 2.29 -13.86
CA THR A 6 -1.07 2.69 -14.35
C THR A 6 -0.10 1.54 -14.11
N GLU A 7 0.82 1.33 -15.04
CA GLU A 7 1.94 0.41 -14.88
C GLU A 7 3.19 1.22 -14.59
N ILE A 8 3.98 0.77 -13.61
CA ILE A 8 5.27 1.36 -13.29
C ILE A 8 6.35 0.28 -13.42
N ASP A 9 7.54 0.67 -13.84
CA ASP A 9 8.71 -0.20 -13.81
C ASP A 9 9.43 -0.02 -12.47
N VAL A 10 9.68 -1.11 -11.76
CA VAL A 10 10.42 -1.15 -10.50
C VAL A 10 11.55 -2.15 -10.67
N ASP A 11 12.75 -1.65 -10.97
CA ASP A 11 13.95 -2.45 -11.20
C ASP A 11 13.73 -3.58 -12.23
N GLY A 12 13.15 -3.22 -13.38
CA GLY A 12 12.83 -4.17 -14.46
C GLY A 12 11.59 -5.04 -14.22
N THR A 13 10.90 -4.88 -13.08
CA THR A 13 9.64 -5.56 -12.78
C THR A 13 8.45 -4.60 -12.99
N THR A 14 7.56 -4.93 -13.93
CA THR A 14 6.32 -4.17 -14.13
C THR A 14 5.33 -4.40 -12.99
N VAL A 15 4.96 -3.32 -12.29
CA VAL A 15 3.96 -3.33 -11.20
C VAL A 15 2.72 -2.54 -11.62
N ARG A 16 1.55 -3.21 -11.59
CA ARG A 16 0.26 -2.59 -11.91
C ARG A 16 -0.38 -1.92 -10.69
N VAL A 17 -0.66 -0.62 -10.80
CA VAL A 17 -1.34 0.19 -9.78
C VAL A 17 -2.77 0.53 -10.23
N SER A 18 -3.77 -0.12 -9.62
CA SER A 18 -5.18 0.22 -9.83
C SER A 18 -5.62 1.40 -8.96
N ASN A 19 -6.54 2.22 -9.48
CA ASN A 19 -7.04 3.45 -8.85
C ASN A 19 -5.89 4.35 -8.36
N PRO A 20 -4.97 4.76 -9.24
CA PRO A 20 -3.77 5.50 -8.87
C PRO A 20 -4.09 6.81 -8.13
N ASP A 21 -5.12 7.53 -8.59
CA ASP A 21 -5.51 8.84 -8.03
C ASP A 21 -6.27 8.76 -6.70
N ARG A 22 -6.50 7.55 -6.17
CA ARG A 22 -7.18 7.41 -4.87
C ARG A 22 -6.35 8.09 -3.79
N VAL A 23 -6.90 9.09 -3.13
CA VAL A 23 -6.26 9.74 -1.97
C VAL A 23 -6.13 8.71 -0.85
N ILE A 24 -4.89 8.45 -0.43
CA ILE A 24 -4.56 7.58 0.71
C ILE A 24 -4.32 8.42 1.96
N TYR A 25 -3.62 9.54 1.82
CA TYR A 25 -3.44 10.52 2.89
C TYR A 25 -4.09 11.84 2.48
N PRO A 26 -5.07 12.34 3.25
CA PRO A 26 -5.67 13.64 2.97
C PRO A 26 -4.64 14.75 3.16
N ALA A 27 -4.94 15.93 2.60
CA ALA A 27 -4.13 17.12 2.84
C ALA A 27 -4.06 17.44 4.34
N THR A 28 -2.94 17.99 4.77
CA THR A 28 -2.77 18.60 6.09
C THR A 28 -2.52 20.10 5.90
N ASP A 29 -2.44 20.86 6.99
CA ASP A 29 -2.08 22.29 6.93
C ASP A 29 -0.69 22.52 6.32
N SER A 30 0.18 21.50 6.30
CA SER A 30 1.57 21.60 5.83
C SER A 30 1.88 20.72 4.61
N THR A 31 0.97 19.85 4.17
CA THR A 31 1.22 18.91 3.06
C THR A 31 0.02 18.78 2.14
N PRO A 32 0.23 18.70 0.81
CA PRO A 32 -0.84 18.32 -0.12
C PRO A 32 -1.35 16.89 0.16
N PRO A 33 -2.51 16.50 -0.40
CA PRO A 33 -2.95 15.11 -0.31
C PRO A 33 -1.99 14.19 -1.06
N ALA A 34 -1.81 12.97 -0.58
CA ALA A 34 -1.03 11.94 -1.26
C ALA A 34 -1.95 10.83 -1.80
N SER A 35 -1.82 10.56 -3.10
CA SER A 35 -2.53 9.51 -3.81
C SER A 35 -1.90 8.14 -3.58
N LYS A 36 -2.58 7.08 -4.02
CA LYS A 36 -2.06 5.72 -3.99
C LYS A 36 -0.81 5.59 -4.85
N LEU A 37 -0.78 6.25 -6.01
CA LEU A 37 0.41 6.28 -6.85
C LEU A 37 1.58 6.96 -6.15
N ASP A 38 1.35 8.07 -5.42
CA ASP A 38 2.41 8.74 -4.65
C ASP A 38 3.02 7.83 -3.58
N VAL A 39 2.18 7.07 -2.87
CA VAL A 39 2.66 6.08 -1.87
C VAL A 39 3.49 4.97 -2.53
N VAL A 40 3.05 4.47 -3.68
CA VAL A 40 3.82 3.44 -4.42
C VAL A 40 5.15 4.00 -4.91
N MET A 41 5.15 5.18 -5.53
CA MET A 41 6.37 5.83 -6.00
C MET A 41 7.33 6.17 -4.87
N TYR A 42 6.82 6.57 -3.70
CA TYR A 42 7.64 6.75 -2.51
C TYR A 42 8.40 5.48 -2.16
N TYR A 43 7.74 4.32 -2.07
CA TYR A 43 8.40 3.05 -1.77
C TYR A 43 9.36 2.59 -2.86
N ALA A 44 9.04 2.82 -4.14
CA ALA A 44 9.96 2.56 -5.24
C ALA A 44 11.23 3.41 -5.12
N ASN A 45 11.09 4.69 -4.77
CA ASN A 45 12.23 5.62 -4.62
C ASN A 45 13.11 5.31 -3.41
N VAL A 46 12.54 4.82 -2.30
CA VAL A 46 13.31 4.46 -1.09
C VAL A 46 13.63 2.97 -0.97
N GLY A 47 13.37 2.19 -2.02
CA GLY A 47 13.52 0.73 -2.06
C GLY A 47 14.87 0.25 -1.52
N ASP A 48 15.97 0.78 -2.05
CA ASP A 48 17.33 0.42 -1.62
C ASP A 48 17.57 0.67 -0.13
N ALA A 49 16.99 1.74 0.42
CA ALA A 49 17.18 2.11 1.80
C ALA A 49 16.35 1.25 2.75
N ILE A 50 15.08 1.05 2.42
CA ILE A 50 14.16 0.29 3.26
C ILE A 50 14.50 -1.22 3.24
N LEU A 51 14.96 -1.74 2.11
CA LEU A 51 15.34 -3.16 1.98
C LEU A 51 16.55 -3.52 2.85
N ARG A 52 17.46 -2.59 3.17
CA ARG A 52 18.52 -2.88 4.15
C ARG A 52 18.00 -3.33 5.52
N ALA A 53 16.81 -2.88 5.91
CA ALA A 53 16.17 -3.28 7.16
C ALA A 53 15.25 -4.50 6.99
N LEU A 54 14.60 -4.64 5.83
CA LEU A 54 13.50 -5.57 5.61
C LEU A 54 13.86 -6.83 4.82
N HIS A 55 14.96 -6.83 4.07
CA HIS A 55 15.38 -7.97 3.26
C HIS A 55 15.48 -9.24 4.12
N GLU A 56 14.93 -10.34 3.62
CA GLU A 56 14.84 -11.65 4.31
C GLU A 56 14.10 -11.65 5.66
N ARG A 57 13.30 -10.61 5.96
CA ARG A 57 12.44 -10.60 7.15
C ARG A 57 10.98 -10.87 6.78
N PRO A 58 10.27 -11.77 7.49
CA PRO A 58 8.84 -11.92 7.30
C PRO A 58 8.11 -10.64 7.74
N THR A 59 7.37 -10.02 6.83
CA THR A 59 6.60 -8.80 7.10
C THR A 59 5.11 -9.06 7.28
N THR A 60 4.46 -8.30 8.15
CA THR A 60 3.00 -8.19 8.21
C THR A 60 2.55 -6.96 7.42
N LEU A 61 1.51 -7.09 6.60
CA LEU A 61 0.95 -5.97 5.85
C LEU A 61 -0.14 -5.27 6.67
N GLU A 62 0.03 -3.98 6.94
CA GLU A 62 -1.05 -3.12 7.42
C GLU A 62 -1.74 -2.47 6.22
N ARG A 63 -3.04 -2.69 6.06
CA ARG A 63 -3.76 -2.36 4.83
C ARG A 63 -4.85 -1.34 5.09
N TRP A 64 -4.82 -0.26 4.31
CA TRP A 64 -5.77 0.85 4.33
C TRP A 64 -6.43 1.06 2.95
N PRO A 65 -7.27 0.14 2.45
CA PRO A 65 -7.75 0.15 1.05
C PRO A 65 -8.56 1.38 0.66
N LYS A 66 -9.20 2.04 1.64
CA LYS A 66 -9.99 3.26 1.45
C LYS A 66 -9.22 4.55 1.75
N GLY A 67 -7.94 4.45 2.13
CA GLY A 67 -7.16 5.58 2.64
C GLY A 67 -7.46 5.88 4.12
N VAL A 68 -6.74 6.86 4.67
CA VAL A 68 -6.90 7.39 6.01
C VAL A 68 -7.97 8.48 6.00
N PHE A 69 -8.95 8.40 6.92
CA PHE A 69 -9.99 9.42 7.06
C PHE A 69 -10.53 9.45 8.50
N ALA A 70 -11.22 10.53 8.86
CA ALA A 70 -11.81 10.69 10.19
C ALA A 70 -12.88 9.63 10.47
N GLY A 71 -12.81 8.97 11.63
CA GLY A 71 -13.75 7.90 12.01
C GLY A 71 -13.43 6.54 11.40
N ILE A 72 -12.26 6.38 10.78
CA ILE A 72 -11.76 5.09 10.32
C ILE A 72 -11.72 4.06 11.45
N LYS A 73 -12.16 2.84 11.16
CA LYS A 73 -12.13 1.72 12.11
C LYS A 73 -11.13 0.67 11.65
N GLN A 74 -10.16 0.34 12.49
CA GLN A 74 -9.26 -0.77 12.22
C GLN A 74 -9.83 -2.07 12.79
N ALA A 75 -9.84 -3.12 11.98
CA ALA A 75 -10.25 -4.45 12.40
C ALA A 75 -9.33 -4.96 13.52
N THR A 76 -9.94 -5.62 14.50
CA THR A 76 -9.29 -6.22 15.65
C THR A 76 -9.64 -7.70 15.75
N ARG A 77 -9.04 -8.40 16.73
CA ARG A 77 -9.38 -9.79 17.01
C ARG A 77 -10.83 -9.97 17.50
N THR A 78 -11.37 -8.98 18.19
CA THR A 78 -12.72 -9.01 18.76
C THR A 78 -13.77 -8.44 17.82
N ASP A 79 -13.38 -7.53 16.92
CA ASP A 79 -14.25 -6.99 15.88
C ASP A 79 -13.52 -7.05 14.52
N PRO A 80 -13.83 -8.04 13.67
CA PRO A 80 -13.18 -8.18 12.37
C PRO A 80 -13.69 -7.16 11.33
N HIS A 81 -14.74 -6.39 11.64
CA HIS A 81 -15.33 -5.43 10.71
C HIS A 81 -14.64 -4.07 10.83
N GLY A 82 -13.66 -3.83 9.97
CA GLY A 82 -12.96 -2.55 9.87
C GLY A 82 -12.72 -2.10 8.44
N ASP A 83 -12.40 -0.84 8.28
CA ASP A 83 -11.96 -0.21 7.03
C ASP A 83 -10.46 -0.44 6.75
N ALA A 84 -9.68 -0.74 7.80
CA ALA A 84 -8.27 -1.09 7.74
C ALA A 84 -7.98 -2.38 8.53
N PHE A 85 -6.94 -3.14 8.19
CA PHE A 85 -6.62 -4.41 8.84
C PHE A 85 -5.17 -4.85 8.67
N PHE A 86 -4.69 -5.69 9.59
CA PHE A 86 -3.41 -6.40 9.45
C PHE A 86 -3.60 -7.74 8.73
N GLN A 87 -2.71 -8.04 7.79
CA GLN A 87 -2.70 -9.28 7.02
C GLN A 87 -1.34 -9.98 7.18
N LYS A 88 -1.36 -11.16 7.82
CA LYS A 88 -0.15 -11.96 8.08
C LYS A 88 0.15 -12.99 6.99
N ARG A 89 -0.88 -13.53 6.35
CA ARG A 89 -0.74 -14.52 5.27
C ARG A 89 -0.70 -13.81 3.93
N ILE A 90 0.12 -14.30 3.00
CA ILE A 90 0.17 -13.77 1.63
C ILE A 90 -1.21 -13.92 0.95
N PRO A 91 -1.67 -12.94 0.14
CA PRO A 91 -2.89 -13.12 -0.64
C PRO A 91 -2.72 -14.22 -1.69
N LYS A 92 -3.80 -14.96 -2.01
CA LYS A 92 -3.79 -16.01 -3.05
C LYS A 92 -3.36 -15.55 -4.45
N GLY A 93 -3.48 -14.25 -4.74
CA GLY A 93 -3.13 -13.66 -6.03
C GLY A 93 -1.89 -12.77 -5.98
N ALA A 94 -0.98 -13.01 -5.03
CA ALA A 94 0.30 -12.31 -5.04
C ALA A 94 1.10 -12.67 -6.32
N PRO A 95 1.84 -11.71 -6.90
CA PRO A 95 2.71 -11.98 -8.05
C PRO A 95 3.77 -13.04 -7.73
N SER A 96 4.22 -13.77 -8.75
CA SER A 96 5.17 -14.88 -8.60
C SER A 96 6.55 -14.46 -8.07
N TYR A 97 6.90 -13.18 -8.17
CA TYR A 97 8.15 -12.64 -7.62
C TYR A 97 8.09 -12.31 -6.12
N VAL A 98 6.93 -12.49 -5.47
CA VAL A 98 6.81 -12.33 -4.01
C VAL A 98 6.99 -13.69 -3.35
N GLU A 99 8.07 -13.81 -2.58
CA GLU A 99 8.45 -15.04 -1.86
C GLU A 99 7.81 -15.11 -0.46
N THR A 100 7.69 -16.32 0.12
CA THR A 100 7.12 -16.57 1.46
C THR A 100 7.95 -17.53 2.29
#